data_AF-A0A0S7EH17-F1
#
_entry.id   AF-A0A0S7EH17-F1
#
_cell.length_a   1.000
_cell.length_b   1.000
_cell.length_c   1.000
_cell.angle_alpha   90.00
_cell.angle_beta   90.00
_cell.angle_gamma   90.00
#
_symmetry.space_group_name_H-M   'P 1'
#
loop_
_entity.id
_entity.type
_entity.pdbx_description
1 polymer ?
#
loop_
_entity_poly.entity_id
_entity_poly.type
_entity_poly.pdbx_seq_one_letter_code
_entity_poly.pdbx_strand_id
1 'polypeptide(L)'
;MSFVNRKLCNLSHDVSSRHNAGLLRECTLQQLQEDQLFLLLLQNDPQLLPEVCVHYNKGSAPHGSCRFQDSCSKLHLCQHFLQGVCRFGPRCRRQHAVDHSSQSVLEQRGLSRQLIRDLPAIYRNAHHLNAAAASAAAPSP
;
A
#
# COMPACT_ATOMS: atom_id res chain seq x y z
N MET A 1 -27.01 1.16 22.65
CA MET A 1 -25.63 0.88 22.18
C MET A 1 -25.75 -0.12 21.06
N SER A 2 -25.60 0.34 19.81
CA SER A 2 -25.92 -0.45 18.62
C SER A 2 -24.79 -1.44 18.33
N PHE A 3 -25.00 -2.71 18.68
CA PHE A 3 -24.11 -3.80 18.28
C PHE A 3 -24.27 -4.03 16.78
N VAL A 4 -23.34 -3.49 15.99
CA VAL A 4 -23.20 -3.87 14.59
C VAL A 4 -22.82 -5.35 14.58
N ASN A 5 -23.74 -6.20 14.11
CA ASN A 5 -23.50 -7.62 13.86
C ASN A 5 -22.47 -7.76 12.73
N ARG A 6 -21.19 -7.59 13.06
CA ARG A 6 -20.09 -7.85 12.14
C ARG A 6 -20.04 -9.35 11.93
N LYS A 7 -20.25 -9.80 10.69
CA LYS A 7 -20.00 -11.19 10.28
C LYS A 7 -18.64 -11.61 10.83
N LEU A 8 -18.57 -12.79 11.43
CA LEU A 8 -17.31 -13.38 11.86
C LEU A 8 -16.40 -13.53 10.62
N CYS A 9 -15.15 -13.11 10.75
CA CYS A 9 -14.17 -13.30 9.69
C CYS A 9 -13.85 -14.80 9.58
N ASN A 10 -13.83 -15.33 8.35
CA ASN A 10 -13.51 -16.73 8.10
C ASN A 10 -11.99 -16.98 8.00
N LEU A 11 -11.18 -15.93 8.08
CA LEU A 11 -9.72 -16.00 8.00
C LEU A 11 -9.12 -16.03 9.42
N SER A 12 -7.93 -16.63 9.56
CA SER A 12 -7.20 -16.60 10.82
C SER A 12 -6.84 -15.16 11.20
N HIS A 13 -7.07 -14.80 12.45
CA HIS A 13 -6.61 -13.55 13.06
C HIS A 13 -5.42 -13.78 14.01
N ASP A 14 -4.82 -14.97 13.96
CA ASP A 14 -3.64 -15.34 14.75
C ASP A 14 -2.46 -15.59 13.81
N VAL A 15 -1.58 -14.59 13.72
CA VAL A 15 -0.34 -14.70 12.94
C VAL A 15 0.58 -15.79 13.49
N SER A 16 0.49 -16.11 14.79
CA SER A 16 1.31 -17.11 15.48
C SER A 16 0.73 -18.52 15.44
N SER A 17 -0.35 -18.73 14.70
CA SER A 17 -1.00 -20.04 14.55
C SER A 17 0.01 -21.12 14.13
N ARG A 18 -0.26 -22.38 14.52
CA ARG A 18 0.62 -23.52 14.18
C ARG A 18 0.92 -23.62 12.68
N HIS A 19 -0.08 -23.33 11.84
CA HIS A 19 0.06 -23.31 10.39
C HIS A 19 1.09 -22.27 9.93
N ASN A 20 0.94 -21.03 10.39
CA ASN A 20 1.86 -19.94 10.04
C ASN A 20 3.26 -20.15 10.62
N ALA A 21 3.37 -20.71 11.83
CA ALA A 21 4.66 -20.95 12.47
C ALA A 21 5.61 -21.85 11.65
N GLY A 22 5.05 -22.80 10.88
CA GLY A 22 5.82 -23.60 9.93
C GLY A 22 6.38 -22.75 8.79
N LEU A 23 5.49 -22.02 8.11
CA LEU A 23 5.85 -21.13 7.00
C LEU A 23 6.87 -20.06 7.40
N LEU A 24 6.68 -19.44 8.58
CA LEU A 24 7.60 -18.42 9.09
C LEU A 24 9.01 -18.99 9.32
N ARG A 25 9.15 -20.25 9.73
CA ARG A 25 10.48 -20.88 9.87
C ARG A 25 11.11 -21.19 8.52
N GLU A 26 10.33 -21.71 7.59
CA GLU A 26 10.78 -22.02 6.22
C GLU A 26 11.26 -20.77 5.49
N CYS A 27 10.59 -19.64 5.68
CA CYS A 27 10.98 -18.35 5.12
C CYS A 27 12.02 -17.59 5.97
N THR A 28 12.51 -18.14 7.09
CA THR A 28 13.44 -17.46 8.02
C THR A 28 12.90 -16.17 8.66
N LEU A 29 11.58 -16.08 8.84
CA LEU A 29 10.85 -14.92 9.38
C LEU A 29 10.38 -15.09 10.83
N GLN A 30 10.72 -16.21 11.50
CA GLN A 30 10.20 -16.56 12.83
C GLN A 30 10.57 -15.59 13.97
N GLN A 31 11.52 -14.68 13.75
CA GLN A 31 11.94 -13.68 14.73
C GLN A 31 11.26 -12.32 14.53
N LEU A 32 10.47 -12.17 13.46
CA LEU A 32 9.77 -10.91 13.19
C LEU A 32 8.50 -10.80 14.03
N GLN A 33 8.26 -9.60 14.54
CA GLN A 33 7.02 -9.24 15.20
C GLN A 33 5.89 -9.01 14.17
N GLU A 34 4.64 -9.01 14.64
CA GLU A 34 3.46 -8.92 13.77
C GLU A 34 3.45 -7.64 12.91
N ASP A 35 3.85 -6.51 13.46
CA ASP A 35 3.98 -5.24 12.75
C ASP A 35 5.07 -5.28 11.67
N GLN A 36 6.18 -5.95 11.95
CA GLN A 36 7.27 -6.16 11.00
C GLN A 36 6.86 -7.11 9.86
N LEU A 37 6.17 -8.21 10.20
CA LEU A 37 5.60 -9.14 9.21
C LEU A 37 4.56 -8.44 8.35
N PHE A 38 3.71 -7.62 8.95
CA PHE A 38 2.71 -6.84 8.24
C PHE A 38 3.35 -5.88 7.24
N LEU A 39 4.35 -5.09 7.65
CA LEU A 39 5.09 -4.21 6.75
C LEU A 39 5.82 -4.98 5.66
N LEU A 40 6.41 -6.13 5.97
CA LEU A 40 7.06 -7.00 4.99
C LEU A 40 6.06 -7.46 3.92
N LEU A 41 4.90 -7.96 4.34
CA LEU A 41 3.84 -8.42 3.43
C LEU A 41 3.34 -7.29 2.53
N LEU A 42 3.05 -6.11 3.09
CA LEU A 42 2.62 -4.95 2.29
C LEU A 42 3.62 -4.52 1.22
N GLN A 43 4.92 -4.69 1.49
CA GLN A 43 5.97 -4.33 0.52
C GLN A 43 6.19 -5.40 -0.56
N ASN A 44 5.83 -6.66 -0.29
CA ASN A 44 6.04 -7.77 -1.22
C ASN A 44 4.77 -8.19 -1.98
N ASP A 45 3.59 -7.84 -1.48
CA ASP A 45 2.31 -8.13 -2.14
C ASP A 45 1.50 -6.85 -2.40
N PRO A 46 1.53 -6.32 -3.64
CA PRO A 46 0.76 -5.15 -4.03
C PRO A 46 -0.77 -5.30 -3.89
N GLN A 47 -1.31 -6.52 -3.84
CA GLN A 47 -2.75 -6.75 -3.68
C GLN A 47 -3.26 -6.37 -2.28
N LEU A 48 -2.34 -6.30 -1.30
CA LEU A 48 -2.67 -5.89 0.07
C LEU A 48 -2.74 -4.37 0.24
N LEU A 49 -2.25 -3.61 -0.74
CA LEU A 49 -2.24 -2.16 -0.71
C LEU A 49 -3.52 -1.59 -1.34
N PRO A 50 -4.02 -0.43 -0.86
CA PRO A 50 -5.08 0.29 -1.55
C PRO A 50 -4.74 0.55 -3.02
N GLU A 51 -5.73 0.61 -3.91
CA GLU A 51 -5.43 0.91 -5.30
C GLU A 51 -5.09 2.40 -5.49
N VAL A 52 -4.13 2.68 -6.37
CA VAL A 52 -3.81 4.04 -6.82
C VAL A 52 -4.58 4.36 -8.10
N CYS A 53 -5.22 5.53 -8.15
CA CYS A 53 -6.01 5.96 -9.29
C CYS A 53 -5.12 6.28 -10.50
N VAL A 54 -5.22 5.48 -11.57
CA VAL A 54 -4.48 5.74 -12.82
C VAL A 54 -4.96 7.00 -13.54
N HIS A 55 -6.24 7.35 -13.42
CA HIS A 55 -6.81 8.54 -14.06
C HIS A 55 -6.36 9.83 -13.38
N TYR A 56 -6.10 9.77 -12.07
CA TYR A 56 -5.51 10.88 -11.34
C TYR A 56 -4.17 11.28 -11.95
N ASN A 57 -3.38 10.34 -12.47
CA ASN A 57 -2.06 10.64 -13.03
C ASN A 57 -2.08 11.17 -14.48
N LYS A 58 -3.25 11.35 -15.10
CA LYS A 58 -3.41 11.78 -16.51
C LYS A 58 -3.95 13.21 -16.62
N GLY A 59 -3.52 13.96 -17.64
CA GLY A 59 -3.97 15.34 -17.87
C GLY A 59 -3.36 16.38 -16.91
N SER A 60 -3.78 17.64 -17.05
CA SER A 60 -3.19 18.79 -16.33
C SER A 60 -4.08 19.37 -15.21
N ALA A 61 -5.35 18.95 -15.13
CA ALA A 61 -6.28 19.40 -14.09
C ALA A 61 -5.86 18.88 -12.69
N PRO A 62 -6.32 19.52 -11.60
CA PRO A 62 -5.96 19.13 -10.22
C PRO A 62 -6.20 17.64 -9.92
N HIS A 63 -7.35 17.10 -10.34
CA HIS A 63 -7.69 15.67 -10.20
C HIS A 63 -7.31 14.83 -11.44
N GLY A 64 -6.54 15.41 -12.36
CA GLY A 64 -6.21 14.78 -13.62
C GLY A 64 -7.45 14.49 -14.46
N SER A 65 -7.53 13.28 -15.01
CA SER A 65 -8.71 12.80 -15.75
C SER A 65 -9.66 11.98 -14.87
N CYS A 66 -9.49 11.99 -13.55
CA CYS A 66 -10.37 11.27 -12.63
C CYS A 66 -11.74 11.96 -12.57
N ARG A 67 -12.79 11.24 -12.97
CA ARG A 67 -14.17 11.76 -12.94
C ARG A 67 -14.77 11.81 -11.53
N PHE A 68 -14.24 11.02 -10.60
CA PHE A 68 -14.76 10.90 -9.24
C PHE A 68 -14.19 11.96 -8.28
N GLN A 69 -13.05 12.57 -8.61
CA GLN A 69 -12.43 13.64 -7.80
C GLN A 69 -12.38 13.24 -6.30
N ASP A 70 -12.90 14.04 -5.39
CA ASP A 70 -12.87 13.78 -3.94
C ASP A 70 -13.70 12.57 -3.50
N SER A 71 -14.57 12.04 -4.37
CA SER A 71 -15.34 10.81 -4.14
C SER A 71 -14.66 9.55 -4.69
N CYS A 72 -13.45 9.66 -5.22
CA CYS A 72 -12.72 8.50 -5.74
C CYS A 72 -12.36 7.54 -4.59
N SER A 73 -12.70 6.26 -4.76
CA SER A 73 -12.36 5.21 -3.79
C SER A 73 -10.89 4.75 -3.85
N LYS A 74 -10.13 5.25 -4.84
CA LYS A 74 -8.71 4.93 -5.07
C LYS A 74 -7.84 6.12 -4.68
N LEU A 75 -6.60 5.85 -4.26
CA LEU A 75 -5.67 6.88 -3.81
C LEU A 75 -5.24 7.80 -4.96
N HIS A 76 -5.31 9.10 -4.72
CA HIS A 76 -4.81 10.12 -5.62
C HIS A 76 -3.33 10.43 -5.35
N LEU A 77 -2.45 9.46 -5.63
CA LEU A 77 -1.00 9.57 -5.46
C LEU A 77 -0.26 9.67 -6.80
N CYS A 78 0.87 10.39 -6.81
CA CYS A 78 1.75 10.51 -7.96
C CYS A 78 2.44 9.18 -8.27
N GLN A 79 2.09 8.54 -9.37
CA GLN A 79 2.65 7.24 -9.75
C GLN A 79 4.17 7.29 -9.95
N HIS A 80 4.70 8.39 -10.54
CA HIS A 80 6.14 8.57 -10.69
C HIS A 80 6.87 8.69 -9.35
N PHE A 81 6.24 9.24 -8.31
CA PHE A 81 6.83 9.34 -6.97
C PHE A 81 6.88 7.98 -6.28
N LEU A 82 5.82 7.20 -6.44
CA LEU A 82 5.77 5.81 -5.95
C LEU A 82 6.80 4.95 -6.67
N GLN A 83 7.16 5.27 -7.92
CA GLN A 83 8.21 4.57 -8.66
C GLN A 83 9.63 5.11 -8.38
N GLY A 84 9.78 6.15 -7.55
CA GLY A 84 11.08 6.76 -7.27
C GLY A 84 11.66 7.63 -8.41
N VAL A 85 10.88 7.92 -9.45
CA VAL A 85 11.34 8.64 -10.67
C VAL A 85 10.71 10.04 -10.84
N CYS A 86 9.93 10.51 -9.88
CA CYS A 86 9.34 11.86 -9.92
C CYS A 86 10.42 12.94 -9.79
N ARG A 87 10.64 13.69 -10.87
CA ARG A 87 11.67 14.75 -10.94
C ARG A 87 11.19 16.11 -10.41
N PHE A 88 9.89 16.27 -10.15
CA PHE A 88 9.31 17.55 -9.73
C PHE A 88 9.44 17.81 -8.22
N GLY A 89 9.70 16.76 -7.43
CA GLY A 89 9.85 16.89 -5.98
C GLY A 89 8.65 17.62 -5.35
N PRO A 90 8.89 18.60 -4.45
CA PRO A 90 7.82 19.41 -3.84
C PRO A 90 6.98 20.23 -4.82
N ARG A 91 7.45 20.46 -6.06
CA ARG A 91 6.73 21.19 -7.10
C ARG A 91 5.84 20.28 -7.96
N CYS A 92 5.72 19.00 -7.61
CA CYS A 92 4.85 18.08 -8.33
C CYS A 92 3.39 18.52 -8.22
N ARG A 93 2.66 18.51 -9.34
CA ARG A 93 1.21 18.78 -9.37
C ARG A 93 0.37 17.61 -8.86
N ARG A 94 1.02 16.50 -8.49
CA ARG A 94 0.39 15.28 -7.99
C ARG A 94 0.78 15.06 -6.53
N GLN A 95 -0.13 14.50 -5.72
CA GLN A 95 0.14 14.31 -4.30
C GLN A 95 1.23 13.26 -4.07
N HIS A 96 2.13 13.55 -3.12
CA HIS A 96 3.15 12.63 -2.62
C HIS A 96 2.80 12.10 -1.21
N ALA A 97 1.63 12.49 -0.69
CA ALA A 97 1.08 12.03 0.58
C ALA A 97 -0.41 11.73 0.39
N VAL A 98 -0.97 10.88 1.26
CA VAL A 98 -2.40 10.58 1.26
C VAL A 98 -3.16 11.84 1.67
N ASP A 99 -4.19 12.20 0.90
CA ASP A 99 -5.02 13.36 1.20
C ASP A 99 -5.97 13.09 2.39
N HIS A 100 -6.54 14.15 2.97
CA HIS A 100 -7.38 14.05 4.16
C HIS A 100 -8.68 13.24 3.95
N SER A 101 -9.26 13.29 2.75
CA SER A 101 -10.48 12.53 2.41
C SER A 101 -10.15 11.03 2.41
N SER A 102 -9.11 10.65 1.67
CA SER A 102 -8.60 9.28 1.63
C SER A 102 -8.18 8.77 3.01
N GLN A 103 -7.51 9.61 3.81
CA GLN A 103 -7.11 9.25 5.17
C GLN A 103 -8.32 8.90 6.05
N SER A 104 -9.37 9.73 6.02
CA SER A 104 -10.58 9.51 6.80
C SER A 104 -11.26 8.19 6.43
N VAL A 105 -11.31 7.87 5.14
CA VAL A 105 -11.87 6.61 4.61
C VAL A 105 -11.03 5.40 5.04
N LEU A 106 -9.70 5.49 4.97
CA LEU A 106 -8.80 4.40 5.36
C LEU A 106 -8.83 4.15 6.88
N GLU A 107 -8.92 5.20 7.70
CA GLU A 107 -9.11 5.08 9.15
C GLU A 107 -10.41 4.35 9.48
N GLN A 108 -11.52 4.69 8.81
CA GLN A 108 -12.80 4.00 8.98
C GLN A 108 -12.75 2.52 8.56
N ARG A 109 -11.83 2.17 7.64
CA ARG A 109 -11.57 0.79 7.21
C ARG A 109 -10.57 0.05 8.11
N GLY A 110 -10.08 0.68 9.17
CA GLY A 110 -9.24 0.07 10.20
C GLY A 110 -7.74 0.25 9.99
N LEU A 111 -7.30 1.08 9.05
CA LEU A 111 -5.87 1.42 8.93
C LEU A 111 -5.49 2.47 9.97
N SER A 112 -4.33 2.30 10.60
CA SER A 112 -3.80 3.28 11.55
C SER A 112 -3.31 4.55 10.85
N ARG A 113 -3.36 5.69 11.56
CA ARG A 113 -2.79 6.96 11.07
C ARG A 113 -1.33 6.86 10.68
N GLN A 114 -0.54 6.12 11.47
CA GLN A 114 0.87 5.92 11.19
C GLN A 114 1.05 5.20 9.86
N LEU A 115 0.34 4.08 9.66
CA LEU A 115 0.40 3.32 8.42
C LEU A 115 -0.01 4.15 7.21
N ILE A 116 -1.09 4.94 7.31
CA ILE A 116 -1.56 5.78 6.21
C ILE A 116 -0.50 6.82 5.81
N ARG A 117 0.21 7.40 6.78
CA ARG A 117 1.34 8.31 6.50
C ARG A 117 2.49 7.59 5.82
N ASP A 118 2.73 6.33 6.17
CA ASP A 118 3.84 5.53 5.64
C ASP A 118 3.53 4.89 4.28
N LEU A 119 2.24 4.81 3.88
CA LEU A 119 1.81 4.21 2.61
C LEU A 119 2.65 4.66 1.40
N PRO A 120 2.89 5.97 1.15
CA PRO A 120 3.69 6.39 0.00
C PRO A 120 5.14 5.85 0.02
N ALA A 121 5.72 5.65 1.19
CA ALA A 121 7.04 5.00 1.32
C ALA A 121 6.94 3.48 1.11
N ILE A 122 5.89 2.84 1.62
CA ILE A 122 5.62 1.41 1.41
C ILE A 122 5.47 1.08 -0.07
N TYR A 123 4.67 1.83 -0.84
CA TYR A 123 4.57 1.65 -2.29
C TYR A 123 5.92 1.80 -2.99
N ARG A 124 6.72 2.78 -2.56
CA ARG A 124 8.03 3.01 -3.16
C ARG A 124 8.98 1.85 -2.92
N ASN A 125 9.02 1.34 -1.69
CA ASN A 125 9.79 0.15 -1.38
C ASN A 125 9.30 -1.05 -2.19
N ALA A 126 7.98 -1.25 -2.32
CA ALA A 126 7.41 -2.31 -3.13
C ALA A 126 7.84 -2.22 -4.61
N HIS A 127 7.81 -1.02 -5.20
CA HIS A 127 8.31 -0.81 -6.56
C HIS A 127 9.80 -1.10 -6.69
N HIS A 128 10.61 -0.69 -5.72
CA HIS A 128 12.05 -0.94 -5.72
C HIS A 128 12.37 -2.44 -5.62
N LEU A 129 11.70 -3.17 -4.71
CA LEU A 129 11.86 -4.62 -4.56
C LEU A 129 11.46 -5.36 -5.84
N ASN A 130 10.33 -5.00 -6.44
CA ASN A 130 9.86 -5.61 -7.68
C ASN A 130 10.80 -5.35 -8.86
N ALA A 131 11.36 -4.14 -8.97
CA ALA A 131 12.35 -3.82 -10.01
C ALA A 131 13.67 -4.60 -9.81
N ALA A 132 14.12 -4.74 -8.57
CA ALA A 132 15.31 -5.52 -8.23
C ALA A 132 15.11 -7.01 -8.54
N ALA A 133 13.96 -7.59 -8.17
CA ALA A 133 13.62 -8.97 -8.48
C ALA A 133 13.54 -9.23 -9.98
N ALA A 134 12.93 -8.33 -10.75
CA ALA A 134 12.88 -8.43 -12.21
C ALA A 134 14.28 -8.37 -12.86
N SER A 135 15.17 -7.54 -12.31
CA SER A 135 16.55 -7.43 -12.79
C SER A 135 17.38 -8.68 -12.47
N ALA A 136 17.16 -9.31 -11.30
CA ALA A 136 17.83 -10.55 -10.91
C ALA A 136 17.34 -11.78 -11.70
N ALA A 137 16.10 -11.75 -12.21
CA ALA A 137 15.51 -12.82 -13.01
C ALA A 137 15.86 -12.73 -14.52
N ALA A 138 16.44 -11.63 -14.97
CA ALA A 138 16.86 -11.48 -16.36
C ALA A 138 18.08 -12.39 -16.63
N PRO A 139 18.08 -13.23 -17.69
CA PRO A 139 19.26 -14.01 -18.05
C PRO A 139 20.41 -13.06 -18.39
N SER A 140 21.61 -13.37 -17.89
CA SER A 140 22.84 -12.68 -18.27
C SER A 140 23.03 -12.71 -19.80
N PRO A 141 23.53 -11.63 -20.41
CA PRO A 141 23.66 -11.52 -21.86
C PRO A 141 24.61 -12.56 -22.46
#